data_AF-A0A1F5AZP7-F1
#
_entry.id   AF-A0A1F5AZP7-F1
#
_cell.length_a   1.000
_cell.length_b   1.000
_cell.length_c   1.000
_cell.angle_alpha   90.00
_cell.angle_beta   90.00
_cell.angle_gamma   90.00
#
_symmetry.space_group_name_H-M   'P 1'
#
loop_
_entity.id
_entity.type
_entity.pdbx_description
1 polymer ?
#
loop_
_entity_poly.entity_id
_entity_poly.type
_entity_poly.pdbx_seq_one_letter_code
_entity_poly.pdbx_strand_id
1 'polypeptide(L)'
;GKEPGGKALIMGNTHANEPEGMLAALVFIENAVVDKGTLYVIPFFNNSGSRNTRPGDGYPLYFDVPTDWGSQLFRYGNRDASPLDQWPDPDVYIHYPDRQLLSFIDVRNTNRTWPGRPEGPLMERVTFGAMELMRRDKIDVAVDIHGAETMFPVTNCIVAPEKSVKIAILASLTVKAMEGFENHVEPSPAGFRGLSHREIGDYSEAMPFLLEAPIPFLDQPTGPKTTKFLLDGKDPFLLSLSKKKKLFVPYDETGWPLEKRVGQHLSVTL
;
A
#
# COMPACT_ATOMS: atom_id res chain seq x y z
N GLY A 1 -23.42 -2.14 -7.94
CA GLY A 1 -24.39 -1.06 -7.79
C GLY A 1 -25.70 -1.42 -8.42
N LYS A 2 -26.66 -0.49 -8.41
CA LYS A 2 -28.01 -0.69 -8.96
C LYS A 2 -28.02 -0.64 -10.50
N GLU A 3 -27.04 0.05 -11.09
CA GLU A 3 -26.89 0.18 -12.54
C GLU A 3 -25.57 -0.41 -13.04
N PRO A 4 -25.49 -0.81 -14.32
CA PRO A 4 -24.22 -1.12 -14.98
C PRO A 4 -23.26 0.08 -14.93
N GLY A 5 -21.96 -0.21 -14.87
CA GLY A 5 -20.90 0.79 -14.80
C GLY A 5 -19.52 0.13 -14.73
N GLY A 6 -18.48 0.95 -14.55
CA GLY A 6 -17.11 0.47 -14.42
C GLY A 6 -16.89 -0.39 -13.17
N LYS A 7 -15.80 -1.16 -13.18
CA LYS A 7 -15.42 -2.06 -12.10
C LYS A 7 -14.09 -1.63 -11.52
N ALA A 8 -14.09 -1.40 -10.21
CA ALA A 8 -12.89 -1.02 -9.47
C ALA A 8 -12.48 -2.13 -8.50
N LEU A 9 -11.18 -2.34 -8.37
CA LEU A 9 -10.56 -3.16 -7.34
C LEU A 9 -9.73 -2.28 -6.42
N ILE A 10 -9.98 -2.34 -5.12
CA ILE A 10 -9.18 -1.69 -4.08
C ILE A 10 -8.49 -2.79 -3.27
N MET A 11 -7.17 -2.69 -3.16
CA MET A 11 -6.34 -3.59 -2.37
C MET A 11 -5.67 -2.79 -1.26
N GLY A 12 -5.77 -3.29 -0.04
CA GLY A 12 -5.02 -2.80 1.11
C GLY A 12 -4.21 -3.92 1.72
N ASN A 13 -3.27 -3.54 2.58
CA ASN A 13 -2.43 -4.49 3.32
C ASN A 13 -1.59 -5.38 2.38
N THR A 14 -1.10 -4.80 1.28
CA THR A 14 -0.04 -5.42 0.46
C THR A 14 1.19 -5.65 1.32
N HIS A 15 1.58 -4.65 2.12
CA HIS A 15 2.42 -4.84 3.28
C HIS A 15 1.59 -4.66 4.56
N ALA A 16 1.67 -5.60 5.50
CA ALA A 16 0.81 -5.58 6.68
C ALA A 16 1.30 -4.67 7.82
N ASN A 17 2.51 -4.11 7.67
CA ASN A 17 3.06 -3.06 8.52
C ASN A 17 2.66 -1.64 8.06
N GLU A 18 1.77 -1.52 7.08
CA GLU A 18 1.22 -0.26 6.53
C GLU A 18 -0.29 -0.21 6.83
N PRO A 19 -0.69 0.07 8.08
CA PRO A 19 -2.07 -0.12 8.54
C PRO A 19 -3.09 0.83 7.90
N GLU A 20 -2.68 1.96 7.36
CA GLU A 20 -3.57 2.92 6.70
C GLU A 20 -4.24 2.33 5.45
N GLY A 21 -3.56 1.48 4.69
CA GLY A 21 -4.14 0.86 3.50
C GLY A 21 -5.20 -0.17 3.87
N MET A 22 -4.94 -0.94 4.94
CA MET A 22 -5.93 -1.84 5.53
C MET A 22 -7.14 -1.05 6.05
N LEU A 23 -6.92 0.01 6.82
CA LEU A 23 -8.00 0.81 7.41
C LEU A 23 -8.83 1.52 6.34
N ALA A 24 -8.22 2.09 5.31
CA ALA A 24 -8.94 2.66 4.17
C ALA A 24 -9.83 1.61 3.50
N ALA A 25 -9.30 0.39 3.25
CA ALA A 25 -10.09 -0.71 2.69
C ALA A 25 -11.25 -1.14 3.60
N LEU A 26 -11.05 -1.16 4.92
CA LEU A 26 -12.14 -1.45 5.88
C LEU A 26 -13.20 -0.35 5.89
N VAL A 27 -12.81 0.92 5.83
CA VAL A 27 -13.76 2.04 5.70
C VAL A 27 -14.59 1.91 4.42
N PHE A 28 -13.99 1.51 3.29
CA PHE A 28 -14.73 1.18 2.07
C PHE A 28 -15.73 0.04 2.29
N ILE A 29 -15.34 -1.06 2.94
CA ILE A 29 -16.24 -2.19 3.21
C ILE A 29 -17.42 -1.77 4.09
N GLU A 30 -17.18 -0.95 5.09
CA GLU A 30 -18.19 -0.54 6.07
C GLU A 30 -19.14 0.55 5.52
N ASN A 31 -18.67 1.42 4.62
CA ASN A 31 -19.38 2.65 4.27
C ASN A 31 -19.69 2.83 2.78
N ALA A 32 -19.05 2.09 1.86
CA ALA A 32 -19.21 2.34 0.43
C ALA A 32 -20.63 2.01 -0.06
N VAL A 33 -21.27 3.00 -0.68
CA VAL A 33 -22.55 2.82 -1.39
C VAL A 33 -22.28 2.90 -2.88
N VAL A 34 -22.34 1.75 -3.56
CA VAL A 34 -22.08 1.68 -5.00
C VAL A 34 -23.37 1.94 -5.77
N ASP A 35 -23.50 3.13 -6.38
CA ASP A 35 -24.64 3.45 -7.22
C ASP A 35 -24.58 2.74 -8.59
N LYS A 36 -23.42 2.81 -9.27
CA LYS A 36 -23.20 2.20 -10.59
C LYS A 36 -21.94 1.35 -10.62
N GLY A 37 -21.96 0.25 -11.38
CA GLY A 37 -20.79 -0.59 -11.57
C GLY A 37 -20.54 -1.59 -10.43
N THR A 38 -19.29 -1.96 -10.19
CA THR A 38 -18.91 -2.96 -9.17
C THR A 38 -17.65 -2.54 -8.43
N LEU A 39 -17.66 -2.63 -7.10
CA LEU A 39 -16.49 -2.40 -6.26
C LEU A 39 -16.05 -3.72 -5.64
N TYR A 40 -14.81 -4.10 -5.88
CA TYR A 40 -14.11 -5.20 -5.23
C TYR A 40 -13.15 -4.62 -4.19
N VAL A 41 -13.13 -5.19 -2.99
CA VAL A 41 -12.23 -4.74 -1.92
C VAL A 41 -11.51 -5.94 -1.32
N ILE A 42 -10.17 -5.89 -1.28
CA ILE A 42 -9.33 -6.88 -0.62
C ILE A 42 -8.58 -6.17 0.52
N PRO A 43 -9.07 -6.24 1.77
CA PRO A 43 -8.48 -5.51 2.89
C PRO A 43 -7.21 -6.16 3.46
N PHE A 44 -6.97 -7.44 3.16
CA PHE A 44 -5.84 -8.23 3.66
C PHE A 44 -5.14 -8.93 2.49
N PHE A 45 -4.51 -8.16 1.59
CA PHE A 45 -3.88 -8.74 0.40
C PHE A 45 -2.76 -9.73 0.77
N ASN A 46 -1.89 -9.35 1.72
CA ASN A 46 -0.94 -10.26 2.34
C ASN A 46 -1.42 -10.76 3.71
N ASN A 47 -2.49 -11.58 3.71
CA ASN A 47 -3.03 -12.18 4.94
C ASN A 47 -2.00 -13.01 5.74
N SER A 48 -0.95 -13.52 5.09
CA SER A 48 0.16 -14.19 5.78
C SER A 48 0.95 -13.20 6.67
N GLY A 49 1.34 -12.06 6.09
CA GLY A 49 2.04 -10.98 6.81
C GLY A 49 1.19 -10.31 7.88
N SER A 50 -0.15 -10.30 7.76
CA SER A 50 -1.03 -9.74 8.79
C SER A 50 -1.01 -10.52 10.11
N ARG A 51 -0.48 -11.75 10.12
CA ARG A 51 -0.50 -12.65 11.28
C ARG A 51 0.81 -12.67 12.08
N ASN A 52 1.83 -11.92 11.67
CA ASN A 52 3.08 -11.76 12.41
C ASN A 52 3.54 -10.29 12.40
N THR A 53 4.57 -9.97 13.17
CA THR A 53 5.25 -8.68 13.10
C THR A 53 6.75 -8.94 12.90
N ARG A 54 7.50 -7.88 12.58
CA ARG A 54 8.93 -7.96 12.32
C ARG A 54 9.72 -8.32 13.60
N PRO A 55 10.44 -9.46 13.64
CA PRO A 55 11.27 -9.81 14.79
C PRO A 55 12.45 -8.84 14.94
N GLY A 56 12.71 -8.37 16.17
CA GLY A 56 13.89 -7.58 16.51
C GLY A 56 13.74 -6.05 16.37
N ASP A 57 12.73 -5.55 15.65
CA ASP A 57 12.53 -4.11 15.42
C ASP A 57 11.74 -3.41 16.56
N GLY A 58 11.28 -4.17 17.56
CA GLY A 58 10.52 -3.63 18.70
C GLY A 58 9.13 -3.09 18.32
N TYR A 59 8.58 -3.54 17.19
CA TYR A 59 7.25 -3.14 16.73
C TYR A 59 6.16 -3.62 17.70
N PRO A 60 5.08 -2.83 17.90
CA PRO A 60 3.94 -3.28 18.67
C PRO A 60 3.29 -4.47 17.97
N LEU A 61 2.67 -5.36 18.76
CA LEU A 61 1.87 -6.47 18.20
C LEU A 61 0.48 -6.00 17.78
N TYR A 62 -0.05 -5.01 18.47
CA TYR A 62 -1.39 -4.48 18.29
C TYR A 62 -1.41 -2.97 18.48
N PHE A 63 -2.43 -2.33 17.91
CA PHE A 63 -2.74 -0.91 18.12
C PHE A 63 -4.24 -0.71 18.16
N ASP A 64 -4.67 0.33 18.87
CA ASP A 64 -6.05 0.70 19.08
C ASP A 64 -6.40 1.94 18.24
N VAL A 65 -7.52 1.87 17.52
CA VAL A 65 -8.08 3.02 16.79
C VAL A 65 -9.32 3.51 17.54
N PRO A 66 -9.33 4.75 18.04
CA PRO A 66 -10.51 5.33 18.67
C PRO A 66 -11.68 5.47 17.69
N THR A 67 -12.89 5.24 18.17
CA THR A 67 -14.15 5.35 17.43
C THR A 67 -15.21 6.00 18.32
N ASP A 68 -16.29 6.52 17.74
CA ASP A 68 -17.40 7.11 18.53
C ASP A 68 -18.10 6.08 19.45
N TRP A 69 -17.92 4.78 19.19
CA TRP A 69 -18.47 3.67 19.98
C TRP A 69 -17.42 2.94 20.84
N GLY A 70 -16.22 3.51 21.01
CA GLY A 70 -15.17 2.93 21.85
C GLY A 70 -13.82 2.87 21.14
N SER A 71 -13.22 1.68 21.07
CA SER A 71 -11.94 1.45 20.40
C SER A 71 -12.00 0.14 19.64
N GLN A 72 -11.36 0.10 18.48
CA GLN A 72 -11.16 -1.12 17.72
C GLN A 72 -9.68 -1.53 17.74
N LEU A 73 -9.44 -2.76 18.17
CA LEU A 73 -8.09 -3.35 18.26
C LEU A 73 -7.70 -3.98 16.92
N PHE A 74 -6.54 -3.60 16.40
CA PHE A 74 -5.96 -4.16 15.19
C PHE A 74 -4.60 -4.78 15.46
N ARG A 75 -4.25 -5.83 14.71
CA ARG A 75 -2.92 -6.42 14.74
C ARG A 75 -2.00 -5.63 13.81
N TYR A 76 -0.80 -5.32 14.28
CA TYR A 76 0.24 -4.75 13.43
C TYR A 76 0.99 -5.90 12.74
N GLY A 77 1.04 -5.85 11.42
CA GLY A 77 1.58 -6.92 10.59
C GLY A 77 3.05 -6.77 10.25
N ASN A 78 3.52 -7.61 9.33
CA ASN A 78 4.84 -7.55 8.73
C ASN A 78 4.77 -7.19 7.23
N ARG A 79 5.89 -6.70 6.69
CA ARG A 79 6.03 -6.39 5.26
C ARG A 79 5.87 -7.64 4.39
N ASP A 80 6.58 -8.70 4.77
CA ASP A 80 6.65 -9.96 4.03
C ASP A 80 5.74 -11.02 4.66
N ALA A 81 5.30 -11.97 3.84
CA ALA A 81 4.64 -13.18 4.31
C ALA A 81 5.45 -13.87 5.42
N SER A 82 4.74 -14.53 6.32
CA SER A 82 5.37 -15.30 7.40
C SER A 82 6.24 -16.43 6.83
N PRO A 83 7.47 -16.60 7.34
CA PRO A 83 8.28 -17.78 7.04
C PRO A 83 7.59 -19.11 7.40
N LEU A 84 6.57 -19.10 8.26
CA LEU A 84 5.78 -20.29 8.57
C LEU A 84 4.81 -20.68 7.44
N ASP A 85 4.42 -19.73 6.59
CA ASP A 85 3.53 -20.00 5.45
C ASP A 85 4.33 -20.17 4.15
N GLN A 86 5.52 -19.57 4.05
CA GLN A 86 6.40 -19.69 2.89
C GLN A 86 7.86 -19.87 3.34
N TRP A 87 8.39 -21.07 3.11
CA TRP A 87 9.78 -21.45 3.34
C TRP A 87 10.11 -22.65 2.43
N PRO A 88 11.37 -22.83 1.97
CA PRO A 88 12.53 -21.96 2.16
C PRO A 88 12.55 -20.72 1.26
N ASP A 89 13.24 -19.67 1.72
CA ASP A 89 13.61 -18.55 0.84
C ASP A 89 14.81 -19.00 -0.05
N PRO A 90 14.87 -18.58 -1.33
CA PRO A 90 15.97 -18.92 -2.23
C PRO A 90 17.24 -18.12 -1.86
N ASP A 91 18.41 -18.42 -2.44
CA ASP A 91 19.59 -17.56 -2.24
C ASP A 91 19.42 -16.17 -2.91
N VAL A 92 18.76 -16.16 -4.06
CA VAL A 92 18.39 -14.97 -4.83
C VAL A 92 17.00 -15.21 -5.38
N TYR A 93 16.11 -14.23 -5.25
CA TYR A 93 14.80 -14.32 -5.89
C TYR A 93 14.91 -13.91 -7.35
N ILE A 94 14.52 -14.81 -8.26
CA ILE A 94 14.47 -14.53 -9.70
C ILE A 94 13.01 -14.26 -10.04
N HIS A 95 12.70 -12.99 -10.25
CA HIS A 95 11.35 -12.53 -10.54
C HIS A 95 10.76 -13.22 -11.78
N TYR A 96 9.49 -13.63 -11.71
CA TYR A 96 8.73 -14.09 -12.86
C TYR A 96 7.84 -12.95 -13.41
N PRO A 97 7.78 -12.73 -14.74
CA PRO A 97 8.48 -13.47 -15.80
C PRO A 97 9.83 -12.86 -16.20
N ASP A 98 10.16 -11.66 -15.74
CA ASP A 98 11.25 -10.83 -16.30
C ASP A 98 12.66 -11.27 -15.90
N ARG A 99 12.77 -12.20 -14.94
CA ARG A 99 14.04 -12.74 -14.42
C ARG A 99 14.95 -11.69 -13.78
N GLN A 100 14.39 -10.56 -13.34
CA GLN A 100 15.09 -9.58 -12.52
C GLN A 100 15.59 -10.27 -11.24
N LEU A 101 16.85 -10.02 -10.90
CA LEU A 101 17.44 -10.52 -9.64
C LEU A 101 17.01 -9.59 -8.51
N LEU A 102 16.36 -10.17 -7.51
CA LEU A 102 15.83 -9.50 -6.33
C LEU A 102 16.44 -10.12 -5.07
N SER A 103 16.28 -9.43 -3.93
CA SER A 103 16.74 -9.96 -2.66
C SER A 103 16.00 -11.27 -2.35
N PHE A 104 16.65 -12.21 -1.65
CA PHE A 104 16.02 -13.47 -1.30
C PHE A 104 14.66 -13.30 -0.62
N ILE A 105 14.53 -12.29 0.25
CA ILE A 105 13.31 -12.00 1.02
C ILE A 105 12.16 -11.51 0.14
N ASP A 106 12.45 -10.94 -1.02
CA ASP A 106 11.44 -10.40 -1.94
C ASP A 106 10.51 -11.49 -2.49
N VAL A 107 10.91 -12.76 -2.43
CA VAL A 107 10.03 -13.90 -2.74
C VAL A 107 8.79 -13.94 -1.84
N ARG A 108 8.87 -13.40 -0.62
CA ARG A 108 7.78 -13.29 0.36
C ARG A 108 7.11 -11.92 0.35
N ASN A 109 7.47 -11.04 -0.58
CA ASN A 109 6.89 -9.73 -0.72
C ASN A 109 5.89 -9.69 -1.91
N THR A 110 4.61 -9.45 -1.62
CA THR A 110 3.58 -9.25 -2.66
C THR A 110 3.91 -8.08 -3.59
N ASN A 111 4.54 -7.01 -3.09
CA ASN A 111 5.03 -5.90 -3.90
C ASN A 111 6.34 -6.22 -4.67
N ARG A 112 6.67 -7.50 -4.85
CA ARG A 112 7.79 -7.96 -5.68
C ARG A 112 7.44 -9.19 -6.53
N THR A 113 6.24 -9.73 -6.38
CA THR A 113 5.87 -11.03 -6.94
C THR A 113 4.81 -10.94 -8.03
N TRP A 114 4.32 -9.75 -8.36
CA TRP A 114 3.44 -9.55 -9.52
C TRP A 114 4.16 -9.84 -10.85
N PRO A 115 3.47 -10.32 -11.91
CA PRO A 115 2.07 -10.71 -11.95
C PRO A 115 1.81 -12.09 -11.32
N GLY A 116 2.86 -12.77 -10.86
CA GLY A 116 2.76 -14.08 -10.23
C GLY A 116 2.53 -15.22 -11.22
N ARG A 117 2.53 -16.45 -10.69
CA ARG A 117 2.19 -17.68 -11.43
C ARG A 117 1.57 -18.73 -10.50
N PRO A 118 0.73 -19.65 -11.03
CA PRO A 118 -0.01 -20.61 -10.21
C PRO A 118 0.87 -21.62 -9.47
N GLU A 119 1.99 -22.00 -10.07
CA GLU A 119 2.95 -22.97 -9.51
C GLU A 119 4.17 -22.30 -8.84
N GLY A 120 4.03 -21.02 -8.48
CA GLY A 120 5.07 -20.26 -7.79
C GLY A 120 5.05 -20.43 -6.26
N PRO A 121 5.99 -19.78 -5.54
CA PRO A 121 5.88 -19.55 -4.11
C PRO A 121 4.56 -18.86 -3.73
N LEU A 122 4.20 -18.90 -2.45
CA LEU A 122 2.89 -18.44 -1.97
C LEU A 122 2.54 -17.02 -2.43
N MET A 123 3.48 -16.06 -2.38
CA MET A 123 3.19 -14.67 -2.79
C MET A 123 3.05 -14.50 -4.31
N GLU A 124 3.76 -15.28 -5.12
CA GLU A 124 3.49 -15.35 -6.57
C GLU A 124 2.10 -15.93 -6.85
N ARG A 125 1.62 -16.88 -6.03
CA ARG A 125 0.27 -17.44 -6.18
C ARG A 125 -0.82 -16.45 -5.78
N VAL A 126 -0.58 -15.64 -4.75
CA VAL A 126 -1.48 -14.56 -4.31
C VAL A 126 -1.64 -13.51 -5.40
N THR A 127 -0.53 -12.99 -5.92
CA THR A 127 -0.54 -11.98 -7.00
C THR A 127 -1.12 -12.55 -8.30
N PHE A 128 -0.84 -13.81 -8.62
CA PHE A 128 -1.50 -14.51 -9.73
C PHE A 128 -3.02 -14.58 -9.54
N GLY A 129 -3.50 -14.91 -8.34
CA GLY A 129 -4.93 -14.94 -8.03
C GLY A 129 -5.62 -13.59 -8.25
N ALA A 130 -4.97 -12.49 -7.88
CA ALA A 130 -5.48 -11.14 -8.15
C ALA A 130 -5.46 -10.79 -9.64
N MET A 131 -4.40 -11.15 -10.37
CA MET A 131 -4.34 -10.98 -11.81
C MET A 131 -5.47 -11.74 -12.53
N GLU A 132 -5.75 -12.98 -12.11
CA GLU A 132 -6.85 -13.77 -12.67
C GLU A 132 -8.22 -13.19 -12.32
N LEU A 133 -8.40 -12.68 -11.09
CA LEU A 133 -9.62 -11.94 -10.73
C LEU A 133 -9.82 -10.75 -11.65
N MET A 134 -8.78 -9.93 -11.85
CA MET A 134 -8.86 -8.74 -12.71
C MET A 134 -9.21 -9.07 -14.16
N ARG A 135 -8.59 -10.11 -14.73
CA ARG A 135 -8.86 -10.56 -16.11
C ARG A 135 -10.25 -11.16 -16.27
N ARG A 136 -10.64 -12.07 -15.37
CA ARG A 136 -11.93 -12.75 -15.41
C ARG A 136 -13.08 -11.78 -15.24
N ASP A 137 -12.97 -10.90 -14.25
CA ASP A 137 -14.06 -10.00 -13.88
C ASP A 137 -14.02 -8.70 -14.70
N LYS A 138 -12.98 -8.50 -15.52
CA LYS A 138 -12.76 -7.32 -16.38
C LYS A 138 -12.74 -6.04 -15.54
N ILE A 139 -11.85 -5.99 -14.57
CA ILE A 139 -11.63 -4.81 -13.74
C ILE A 139 -11.08 -3.68 -14.62
N ASP A 140 -11.67 -2.48 -14.51
CA ASP A 140 -11.28 -1.29 -15.27
C ASP A 140 -10.21 -0.49 -14.54
N VAL A 141 -10.28 -0.42 -13.21
CA VAL A 141 -9.37 0.33 -12.34
C VAL A 141 -8.91 -0.54 -11.18
N ALA A 142 -7.61 -0.58 -10.92
CA ALA A 142 -7.03 -1.26 -9.77
C ALA A 142 -6.21 -0.28 -8.93
N VAL A 143 -6.54 -0.16 -7.64
CA VAL A 143 -5.86 0.71 -6.68
C VAL A 143 -5.21 -0.17 -5.62
N ASP A 144 -3.90 -0.03 -5.47
CA ASP A 144 -3.10 -0.71 -4.45
C ASP A 144 -2.62 0.33 -3.43
N ILE A 145 -3.10 0.24 -2.20
CA ILE A 145 -2.85 1.25 -1.16
C ILE A 145 -1.67 0.82 -0.28
N HIS A 146 -0.64 1.66 -0.27
CA HIS A 146 0.64 1.50 0.43
C HIS A 146 0.93 2.72 1.32
N GLY A 147 1.98 2.57 2.13
CA GLY A 147 2.69 3.74 2.64
C GLY A 147 4.20 3.50 2.66
N ALA A 148 4.96 4.59 2.69
CA ALA A 148 6.41 4.56 2.56
C ALA A 148 7.12 5.41 3.61
N GLU A 149 8.40 5.10 3.86
CA GLU A 149 9.25 5.92 4.73
C GLU A 149 9.28 7.39 4.29
N THR A 150 9.40 8.32 5.25
CA THR A 150 9.54 9.76 4.94
C THR A 150 10.89 10.09 4.29
N MET A 151 11.89 9.21 4.45
CA MET A 151 13.20 9.31 3.81
C MET A 151 13.30 8.60 2.45
N PHE A 152 12.23 7.99 1.94
CA PHE A 152 12.22 7.38 0.61
C PHE A 152 11.63 8.35 -0.43
N PRO A 153 12.17 8.45 -1.66
CA PRO A 153 11.67 9.40 -2.66
C PRO A 153 10.27 9.09 -3.17
N VAL A 154 9.90 7.81 -3.24
CA VAL A 154 8.57 7.39 -3.67
C VAL A 154 7.68 7.29 -2.43
N THR A 155 7.17 8.44 -1.99
CA THR A 155 6.29 8.56 -0.82
C THR A 155 5.36 9.76 -1.04
N ASN A 156 4.20 9.81 -0.38
CA ASN A 156 3.19 10.87 -0.60
C ASN A 156 2.83 11.07 -2.09
N CYS A 157 2.58 9.98 -2.80
CA CYS A 157 2.45 10.01 -4.26
C CYS A 157 1.41 9.03 -4.80
N ILE A 158 1.04 9.26 -6.06
CA ILE A 158 0.30 8.31 -6.91
C ILE A 158 1.29 7.79 -7.94
N VAL A 159 1.63 6.50 -7.87
CA VAL A 159 2.49 5.85 -8.87
C VAL A 159 1.61 5.25 -9.96
N ALA A 160 1.87 5.64 -11.21
CA ALA A 160 1.05 5.24 -12.34
C ALA A 160 1.88 4.98 -13.61
N PRO A 161 1.57 3.93 -14.39
CA PRO A 161 2.13 3.74 -15.72
C PRO A 161 1.53 4.72 -16.72
N GLU A 162 2.11 4.75 -17.92
CA GLU A 162 1.77 5.65 -19.01
C GLU A 162 0.28 5.65 -19.36
N LYS A 163 -0.38 4.49 -19.27
CA LYS A 163 -1.81 4.35 -19.54
C LYS A 163 -2.71 4.98 -18.47
N SER A 164 -2.21 5.12 -17.24
CA SER A 164 -2.95 5.62 -16.07
C SER A 164 -2.55 7.06 -15.67
N VAL A 165 -1.37 7.53 -16.08
CA VAL A 165 -0.75 8.76 -15.54
C VAL A 165 -1.62 10.02 -15.70
N LYS A 166 -2.41 10.13 -16.78
CA LYS A 166 -3.31 11.27 -17.00
C LYS A 166 -4.41 11.34 -15.94
N ILE A 167 -4.96 10.19 -15.54
CA ILE A 167 -5.97 10.10 -14.48
C ILE A 167 -5.33 10.41 -13.14
N ALA A 168 -4.12 9.90 -12.88
CA ALA A 168 -3.39 10.18 -11.65
C ALA A 168 -3.13 11.69 -11.46
N ILE A 169 -2.72 12.40 -12.52
CA ILE A 169 -2.51 13.85 -12.47
C ILE A 169 -3.81 14.59 -12.18
N LEU A 170 -4.91 14.22 -12.85
CA LEU A 170 -6.20 14.85 -12.62
C LEU A 170 -6.70 14.62 -11.18
N ALA A 171 -6.57 13.39 -10.67
CA ALA A 171 -6.93 13.04 -9.30
C ALA A 171 -6.11 13.86 -8.29
N SER A 172 -4.79 13.88 -8.44
CA SER A 172 -3.87 14.64 -7.58
C SER A 172 -4.23 16.13 -7.49
N LEU A 173 -4.46 16.77 -8.64
CA LEU A 173 -4.85 18.19 -8.71
C LEU A 173 -6.24 18.44 -8.12
N THR A 174 -7.18 17.53 -8.35
CA THR A 174 -8.56 17.64 -7.85
C THR A 174 -8.60 17.52 -6.33
N VAL A 175 -7.94 16.51 -5.78
CA VAL A 175 -7.87 16.27 -4.33
C VAL A 175 -7.20 17.44 -3.63
N LYS A 176 -6.10 17.97 -4.18
CA LYS A 176 -5.46 19.17 -3.64
C LYS A 176 -6.41 20.37 -3.62
N ALA A 177 -7.17 20.58 -4.68
CA ALA A 177 -8.08 21.73 -4.80
C ALA A 177 -9.33 21.59 -3.91
N MET A 178 -9.85 20.38 -3.76
CA MET A 178 -11.15 20.12 -3.11
C MET A 178 -11.01 19.73 -1.63
N GLU A 179 -9.98 18.95 -1.29
CA GLU A 179 -9.80 18.34 0.04
C GLU A 179 -8.53 18.79 0.75
N GLY A 180 -7.62 19.47 0.04
CA GLY A 180 -6.40 20.04 0.62
C GLY A 180 -5.28 19.02 0.88
N PHE A 181 -5.45 17.75 0.51
CA PHE A 181 -4.38 16.78 0.53
C PHE A 181 -3.43 16.98 -0.66
N GLU A 182 -2.14 17.12 -0.36
CA GLU A 182 -1.11 17.24 -1.39
C GLU A 182 -0.41 15.91 -1.59
N ASN A 183 -0.40 15.42 -2.83
CA ASN A 183 0.43 14.31 -3.28
C ASN A 183 1.02 14.68 -4.65
N HIS A 184 2.11 14.03 -5.03
CA HIS A 184 2.65 14.16 -6.39
C HIS A 184 2.39 12.89 -7.20
N VAL A 185 2.64 12.95 -8.51
CA VAL A 185 2.48 11.78 -9.39
C VAL A 185 3.86 11.30 -9.81
N GLU A 186 4.15 10.03 -9.54
CA GLU A 186 5.40 9.38 -9.92
C GLU A 186 5.15 8.44 -11.11
N PRO A 187 6.00 8.47 -12.15
CA PRO A 187 5.90 7.52 -13.23
C PRO A 187 6.33 6.12 -12.76
N SER A 188 5.55 5.10 -13.13
CA SER A 188 5.92 3.69 -12.99
C SER A 188 7.06 3.32 -13.95
N PRO A 189 8.30 3.04 -13.49
CA PRO A 189 9.41 2.77 -14.39
C PRO A 189 9.24 1.42 -15.10
N ALA A 190 9.37 1.39 -16.43
CA ALA A 190 9.19 0.17 -17.22
C ALA A 190 10.15 -0.97 -16.83
N GLY A 191 11.38 -0.63 -16.43
CA GLY A 191 12.42 -1.59 -16.06
C GLY A 191 12.38 -2.03 -14.59
N PHE A 192 11.45 -1.53 -13.78
CA PHE A 192 11.34 -1.92 -12.37
C PHE A 192 10.15 -2.86 -12.19
N ARG A 193 10.44 -4.16 -12.18
CA ARG A 193 9.45 -5.25 -12.26
C ARG A 193 9.05 -5.77 -10.88
N GLY A 194 7.91 -6.47 -10.83
CA GLY A 194 7.36 -7.09 -9.62
C GLY A 194 6.34 -6.26 -8.85
N LEU A 195 5.99 -5.08 -9.35
CA LEU A 195 5.14 -4.08 -8.67
C LEU A 195 3.73 -4.07 -9.25
N SER A 196 2.71 -3.90 -8.41
CA SER A 196 1.31 -3.85 -8.86
C SER A 196 1.07 -2.82 -9.96
N HIS A 197 1.53 -1.58 -9.77
CA HIS A 197 1.36 -0.48 -10.73
C HIS A 197 2.02 -0.74 -12.09
N ARG A 198 3.03 -1.61 -12.18
CA ARG A 198 3.67 -1.97 -13.45
C ARG A 198 3.03 -3.21 -14.07
N GLU A 199 2.96 -4.27 -13.29
CA GLU A 199 2.60 -5.60 -13.77
C GLU A 199 1.12 -5.72 -14.11
N ILE A 200 0.23 -5.10 -13.32
CA ILE A 200 -1.20 -5.01 -13.66
C ILE A 200 -1.36 -4.25 -14.98
N GLY A 201 -0.54 -3.22 -15.18
CA GLY A 201 -0.55 -2.38 -16.37
C GLY A 201 -0.18 -3.14 -17.64
N ASP A 202 0.78 -4.07 -17.55
CA ASP A 202 1.33 -4.81 -18.68
C ASP A 202 0.59 -6.12 -18.96
N TYR A 203 0.02 -6.73 -17.92
CA TYR A 203 -0.55 -8.08 -17.99
C TYR A 203 -2.07 -8.11 -17.79
N SER A 204 -2.74 -6.95 -17.83
CA SER A 204 -4.20 -6.82 -17.82
C SER A 204 -4.68 -5.53 -18.48
N GLU A 205 -5.98 -5.46 -18.78
CA GLU A 205 -6.61 -4.24 -19.30
C GLU A 205 -6.84 -3.17 -18.22
N ALA A 206 -6.81 -3.53 -16.93
CA ALA A 206 -7.07 -2.62 -15.83
C ALA A 206 -6.05 -1.48 -15.80
N MET A 207 -6.49 -0.26 -15.50
CA MET A 207 -5.63 0.89 -15.20
C MET A 207 -5.18 0.84 -13.75
N PRO A 208 -3.88 0.60 -13.47
CA PRO A 208 -3.43 0.49 -12.10
C PRO A 208 -2.96 1.84 -11.54
N PHE A 209 -3.08 1.95 -10.22
CA PHE A 209 -2.58 3.05 -9.40
C PHE A 209 -2.04 2.48 -8.11
N LEU A 210 -0.83 2.84 -7.72
CA LEU A 210 -0.32 2.60 -6.37
C LEU A 210 -0.33 3.93 -5.61
N LEU A 211 -0.88 3.93 -4.40
CA LEU A 211 -0.98 5.13 -3.56
C LEU A 211 -0.01 5.01 -2.40
N GLU A 212 0.78 6.04 -2.14
CA GLU A 212 1.70 6.10 -1.00
C GLU A 212 1.30 7.24 -0.06
N ALA A 213 1.12 6.93 1.23
CA ALA A 213 1.13 7.92 2.30
C ALA A 213 2.44 7.84 3.11
N PRO A 214 2.96 8.95 3.65
CA PRO A 214 4.18 8.91 4.46
C PRO A 214 3.95 8.20 5.79
N ILE A 215 4.80 7.23 6.12
CA ILE A 215 4.80 6.53 7.40
C ILE A 215 6.09 6.82 8.16
N PRO A 216 6.10 7.85 9.04
CA PRO A 216 7.21 8.11 9.95
C PRO A 216 7.63 6.87 10.74
N PHE A 217 6.67 6.00 11.08
CA PHE A 217 6.91 4.79 11.84
C PHE A 217 7.82 3.78 11.11
N LEU A 218 7.92 3.81 9.78
CA LEU A 218 8.79 2.91 9.02
C LEU A 218 10.26 3.39 8.96
N ASP A 219 10.51 4.67 9.17
CA ASP A 219 11.86 5.23 9.13
C ASP A 219 12.78 4.60 10.19
N GLN A 220 14.05 4.42 9.87
CA GLN A 220 15.05 3.84 10.78
C GLN A 220 15.56 4.82 11.86
N PRO A 221 15.88 6.10 11.55
CA PRO A 221 16.40 7.04 12.54
C PRO A 221 15.26 7.68 13.34
N THR A 222 14.56 6.87 14.13
CA THR A 222 13.47 7.31 15.02
C THR A 222 13.76 6.94 16.47
N GLY A 223 12.96 7.48 17.38
CA GLY A 223 12.81 6.96 18.73
C GLY A 223 12.12 5.59 18.78
N PRO A 224 11.74 5.13 19.99
CA PRO A 224 11.11 3.83 20.18
C PRO A 224 9.81 3.64 19.38
N LYS A 225 9.64 2.44 18.83
CA LYS A 225 8.49 2.02 18.02
C LYS A 225 7.26 1.76 18.88
N THR A 226 6.67 2.83 19.42
CA THR A 226 5.47 2.77 20.28
C THR A 226 4.17 2.87 19.47
N THR A 227 3.06 2.38 20.03
CA THR A 227 1.73 2.58 19.45
C THR A 227 1.39 4.07 19.33
N LYS A 228 1.81 4.89 20.30
CA LYS A 228 1.66 6.34 20.22
C LYS A 228 2.32 6.92 18.97
N PHE A 229 3.59 6.57 18.71
CA PHE A 229 4.31 7.02 17.52
C PHE A 229 3.66 6.51 16.22
N LEU A 230 3.19 5.26 16.21
CA LEU A 230 2.46 4.71 15.05
C LEU A 230 1.20 5.53 14.72
N LEU A 231 0.46 5.94 15.76
CA LEU A 231 -0.81 6.64 15.62
C LEU A 231 -0.66 8.13 15.33
N ASP A 232 0.27 8.82 16.00
CA ASP A 232 0.45 10.27 15.83
C ASP A 232 1.45 10.63 14.72
N GLY A 233 2.34 9.71 14.34
CA GLY A 233 3.40 9.95 13.37
C GLY A 233 4.38 11.04 13.81
N LYS A 234 4.58 11.22 15.12
CA LYS A 234 5.45 12.25 15.71
C LYS A 234 6.69 11.65 16.34
N ASP A 235 7.82 12.10 15.83
CA ASP A 235 9.17 11.74 16.24
C ASP A 235 10.13 12.95 16.17
N PRO A 236 10.93 13.19 17.22
CA PRO A 236 11.84 14.33 17.29
C PRO A 236 13.07 14.20 16.36
N PHE A 237 13.51 12.98 16.03
CA PHE A 237 14.62 12.78 15.10
C PHE A 237 14.20 13.10 13.68
N LEU A 238 13.01 12.67 13.26
CA LEU A 238 12.42 13.06 11.98
C LEU A 238 12.18 14.57 11.90
N LEU A 239 11.73 15.21 12.98
CA LEU A 239 11.61 16.68 13.03
C LEU A 239 12.98 17.37 12.84
N SER A 240 14.05 16.82 13.43
CA SER A 240 15.42 17.29 13.22
C SER A 240 15.88 17.11 11.77
N LEU A 241 15.58 15.96 11.16
CA LEU A 241 15.93 15.63 9.78
C LEU A 241 15.16 16.50 8.78
N SER A 242 13.90 16.80 9.04
CA SER A 242 13.09 17.73 8.26
C SER A 242 13.72 19.13 8.21
N LYS A 243 14.14 19.67 9.37
CA LYS A 243 14.86 20.96 9.45
C LYS A 243 16.17 20.97 8.67
N LYS A 244 16.77 19.80 8.46
CA LYS A 244 17.99 19.59 7.66
C LYS A 244 17.71 19.22 6.19
N LYS A 245 16.44 19.25 5.75
CA LYS A 245 16.00 18.88 4.40
C LYS A 245 16.46 17.48 3.99
N LYS A 246 16.33 16.51 4.90
CA LYS A 246 16.69 15.10 4.69
C LYS A 246 15.50 14.18 4.40
N LEU A 247 14.29 14.70 4.50
CA LEU A 247 13.05 13.98 4.18
C LEU A 247 12.58 14.38 2.78
N PHE A 248 11.87 13.47 2.12
CA PHE A 248 11.24 13.72 0.82
C PHE A 248 9.83 14.31 0.94
N VAL A 249 9.30 14.37 2.17
CA VAL A 249 7.99 14.95 2.47
C VAL A 249 8.07 16.05 3.52
N PRO A 250 7.14 17.01 3.49
CA PRO A 250 6.96 17.94 4.58
C PRO A 250 6.68 17.19 5.89
N TYR A 251 7.37 17.61 6.93
CA TYR A 251 7.23 17.05 8.27
C TYR A 251 7.49 18.14 9.30
N ASP A 252 6.54 18.36 10.19
CA ASP A 252 6.58 19.38 11.24
C ASP A 252 6.08 18.79 12.59
N GLU A 253 5.81 19.64 13.57
CA GLU A 253 5.34 19.25 14.90
C GLU A 253 3.97 18.53 14.88
N THR A 254 3.22 18.62 13.79
CA THR A 254 1.94 17.92 13.61
C THR A 254 2.13 16.46 13.20
N GLY A 255 3.29 16.10 12.64
CA GLY A 255 3.63 14.73 12.21
C GLY A 255 2.77 14.24 11.04
N TRP A 256 2.66 12.92 10.91
CA TRP A 256 1.75 12.25 9.96
C TRP A 256 0.82 11.28 10.70
N PRO A 257 -0.24 11.79 11.34
CA PRO A 257 -1.14 10.96 12.13
C PRO A 257 -1.88 9.96 11.23
N LEU A 258 -2.20 8.79 11.78
CA LEU A 258 -2.86 7.70 11.06
C LEU A 258 -4.17 8.15 10.39
N GLU A 259 -4.95 9.00 11.07
CA GLU A 259 -6.19 9.57 10.51
C GLU A 259 -5.96 10.37 9.23
N LYS A 260 -4.86 11.15 9.15
CA LYS A 260 -4.50 11.94 7.97
C LYS A 260 -4.10 11.02 6.82
N ARG A 261 -3.36 9.95 7.11
CA ARG A 261 -2.91 8.96 6.12
C ARG A 261 -4.10 8.20 5.53
N VAL A 262 -5.01 7.73 6.39
CA VAL A 262 -6.26 7.07 5.96
C VAL A 262 -7.15 8.04 5.19
N GLY A 263 -7.34 9.27 5.70
CA GLY A 263 -8.12 10.31 5.03
C GLY A 263 -7.58 10.60 3.63
N GLN A 264 -6.27 10.78 3.48
CA GLN A 264 -5.65 11.00 2.17
C GLN A 264 -5.90 9.85 1.19
N HIS A 265 -5.77 8.59 1.62
CA HIS A 265 -6.05 7.46 0.74
C HIS A 265 -7.51 7.40 0.30
N LEU A 266 -8.44 7.69 1.22
CA LEU A 266 -9.87 7.77 0.90
C LEU A 266 -10.13 8.90 -0.10
N SER A 267 -9.61 10.10 0.13
CA SER A 267 -9.75 11.27 -0.77
C SER A 267 -9.22 11.00 -2.17
N VAL A 268 -8.10 10.27 -2.30
CA VAL A 268 -7.51 9.96 -3.61
C VAL A 268 -8.26 8.85 -4.35
N THR A 269 -8.96 7.97 -3.61
CA THR A 269 -9.63 6.81 -4.18
C THR A 269 -11.11 7.05 -4.50
N LEU A 270 -11.76 7.97 -3.79
CA LEU A 270 -13.17 8.37 -3.96
C LEU A 270 -13.36 9.37 -5.12
#